data_AF-A0A0L6X1R0-F1
#
_entry.id   AF-A0A0L6X1R0-F1
#
_cell.length_a   1.000
_cell.length_b   1.000
_cell.length_c   1.000
_cell.angle_alpha   90.00
_cell.angle_beta   90.00
_cell.angle_gamma   90.00
#
_symmetry.space_group_name_H-M   'P 1'
#
loop_
_entity.id
_entity.type
_entity.pdbx_description
1 polymer ?
#
loop_
_entity_poly.entity_id
_entity_poly.type
_entity_poly.pdbx_seq_one_letter_code
_entity_poly.pdbx_strand_id
1 'polypeptide(L)'
;GLACNIPCTIGDITVYLQIHVLQSLTYDILLGQPFNVLTRSVVNMLSNVETTITITDPNASMQQTIPTFPCGKSKRNNHQNVCYKTKPPCCFHH
;
A
#
# COMPACT_ATOMS: atom_id res chain seq x y z
N GLY A 1 9.32 -13.45 4.28
CA GLY A 1 8.58 -14.38 3.41
C GLY A 1 8.10 -13.65 2.16
N LEU A 2 7.79 -14.36 1.07
CA LEU A 2 7.28 -13.78 -0.17
C LEU A 2 5.85 -14.27 -0.41
N ALA A 3 4.91 -13.34 -0.55
CA ALA A 3 3.53 -13.62 -0.92
C ALA A 3 3.31 -13.20 -2.37
N CYS A 4 2.81 -14.11 -3.20
CA CYS A 4 2.63 -13.89 -4.64
C CYS A 4 1.15 -13.74 -4.99
N ASN A 5 0.85 -12.89 -5.99
CA ASN A 5 -0.52 -12.68 -6.51
C ASN A 5 -1.55 -12.35 -5.43
N ILE A 6 -1.17 -11.50 -4.48
CA ILE A 6 -2.11 -11.04 -3.46
C ILE A 6 -2.95 -9.90 -4.05
N PRO A 7 -4.29 -10.03 -4.08
CA PRO A 7 -5.15 -8.92 -4.47
C PRO A 7 -5.09 -7.84 -3.39
N CYS A 8 -4.67 -6.64 -3.81
CA CYS A 8 -4.61 -5.44 -2.99
C CYS A 8 -5.62 -4.43 -3.53
N THR A 9 -6.60 -4.08 -2.71
CA THR A 9 -7.64 -3.12 -3.07
C THR A 9 -7.35 -1.77 -2.42
N ILE A 10 -7.34 -0.73 -3.26
CA ILE A 10 -7.07 0.65 -2.91
C ILE A 10 -8.22 1.49 -3.47
N GLY A 11 -9.10 1.96 -2.59
CA GLY A 11 -10.40 2.48 -3.03
C GLY A 11 -11.12 1.41 -3.84
N ASP A 12 -11.41 1.72 -5.10
CA ASP A 12 -12.07 0.82 -6.05
C ASP A 12 -11.09 0.11 -7.01
N ILE A 13 -9.78 0.39 -6.91
CA ILE A 13 -8.75 -0.20 -7.76
C ILE A 13 -8.22 -1.47 -7.10
N THR A 14 -8.28 -2.61 -7.79
CA THR A 14 -7.68 -3.86 -7.31
C THR A 14 -6.48 -4.25 -8.17
N VAL A 15 -5.31 -4.39 -7.54
CA VAL A 15 -4.06 -4.80 -8.19
C VAL A 15 -3.50 -6.07 -7.54
N TYR A 16 -2.95 -6.97 -8.34
CA TYR A 16 -2.30 -8.18 -7.85
C TYR A 16 -0.81 -7.90 -7.65
N LEU A 17 -0.35 -7.97 -6.40
CA LEU A 17 1.02 -7.64 -6.03
C LEU A 17 1.76 -8.83 -5.46
N GLN A 18 3.07 -8.83 -5.69
CA GLN A 18 4.01 -9.63 -4.91
C GLN A 18 4.46 -8.81 -3.71
N ILE A 19 4.26 -9.34 -2.50
CA ILE A 19 4.53 -8.64 -1.24
C ILE A 19 5.65 -9.37 -0.49
N HIS A 20 6.71 -8.64 -0.16
CA HIS A 20 7.75 -9.12 0.75
C HIS A 20 7.35 -8.82 2.19
N VAL A 21 7.12 -9.88 2.98
CA VAL A 21 6.83 -9.78 4.41
C VAL A 21 8.13 -9.79 5.18
N LEU A 22 8.48 -8.64 5.75
CA LEU A 22 9.65 -8.42 6.60
C LEU A 22 9.19 -8.22 8.05
N GLN A 23 9.91 -8.82 9.00
CA GLN A 23 9.65 -8.61 10.42
C GLN A 23 10.45 -7.39 10.91
N SER A 24 9.88 -6.65 11.89
CA SER A 24 10.58 -5.58 12.62
C SER A 24 11.00 -4.36 11.80
N LEU A 25 10.19 -3.94 10.84
CA LEU A 25 10.38 -2.67 10.13
C LEU A 25 9.80 -1.49 10.91
N THR A 26 10.34 -0.30 10.68
CA THR A 26 9.79 0.97 11.22
C THR A 26 8.56 1.48 10.46
N TYR A 27 8.12 0.74 9.44
CA TYR A 27 7.01 1.08 8.55
C TYR A 27 6.14 -0.16 8.27
N ASP A 28 4.84 0.07 8.09
CA ASP A 28 3.87 -1.01 7.86
C ASP A 28 3.97 -1.56 6.42
N ILE A 29 4.18 -0.68 5.43
CA ILE A 29 4.20 -1.03 4.00
C ILE A 29 5.21 -0.13 3.28
N LEU A 30 6.03 -0.72 2.41
CA LEU A 30 6.89 0.00 1.47
C LEU A 30 6.47 -0.33 0.04
N LEU A 31 6.19 0.70 -0.76
CA LEU A 31 5.83 0.55 -2.16
C LEU A 31 7.09 0.68 -3.02
N GLY A 32 7.39 -0.38 -3.76
CA GLY A 32 8.54 -0.41 -4.66
C GLY A 32 8.20 0.09 -6.07
N GLN A 33 9.25 0.24 -6.89
CA GLN A 33 9.12 0.61 -8.31
C GLN A 33 8.14 -0.26 -9.12
N PRO A 34 8.03 -1.59 -8.93
CA PRO A 34 7.06 -2.41 -9.67
C PRO A 34 5.61 -1.95 -9.48
N PHE A 35 5.26 -1.55 -8.24
CA PHE A 35 3.96 -0.97 -7.95
C PHE A 35 3.79 0.36 -8.69
N ASN A 36 4.77 1.27 -8.55
CA ASN A 36 4.70 2.59 -9.16
C ASN A 36 4.56 2.54 -10.69
N VAL A 37 5.26 1.61 -11.35
CA VAL A 37 5.17 1.43 -12.81
C VAL A 37 3.80 0.86 -13.20
N LEU A 38 3.32 -0.16 -12.47
CA LEU A 38 2.05 -0.82 -12.76
C LEU A 38 0.86 0.14 -12.62
N THR A 39 0.80 0.92 -11.55
CA THR A 39 -0.31 1.82 -11.27
C THR A 39 -0.04 3.27 -11.67
N ARG A 40 1.07 3.52 -12.38
CA ARG A 40 1.56 4.86 -12.72
C ARG A 40 1.43 5.83 -11.55
N SER A 41 1.84 5.38 -10.35
CA SER A 41 1.53 6.12 -9.14
C SER A 41 2.34 7.41 -9.07
N VAL A 42 1.71 8.50 -8.64
CA VAL A 42 2.34 9.80 -8.44
C VAL A 42 2.31 10.15 -6.97
N VAL A 43 3.47 10.50 -6.40
CA VAL A 43 3.59 10.96 -5.02
C VAL A 43 3.59 12.48 -5.02
N ASN A 44 2.61 13.08 -4.34
CA ASN A 44 2.47 14.53 -4.22
C ASN A 44 2.68 14.95 -2.77
N MET A 45 3.68 15.80 -2.52
CA MET A 45 3.82 16.52 -1.27
C MET A 45 3.00 17.82 -1.36
N LEU A 46 1.84 17.84 -0.71
CA LEU A 46 0.96 19.02 -0.68
C LEU A 46 1.49 20.10 0.29
N SER A 47 2.21 19.67 1.33
CA SER A 47 2.89 20.54 2.29
C SER A 47 4.05 19.78 2.96
N ASN A 48 4.83 20.44 3.83
CA ASN A 48 5.95 19.82 4.54
C ASN A 48 5.56 18.59 5.39
N VAL A 49 4.26 18.38 5.65
CA VAL A 49 3.76 17.33 6.54
C VAL A 49 2.81 16.37 5.82
N GLU A 50 2.13 16.83 4.78
CA GLU A 50 1.11 16.04 4.08
C GLU A 50 1.63 15.57 2.73
N THR A 51 1.78 14.25 2.63
CA THR A 51 2.15 13.57 1.39
C THR A 51 1.00 12.67 0.97
N THR A 52 0.69 12.64 -0.32
CA THR A 52 -0.39 11.84 -0.90
C THR A 52 0.18 10.97 -2.01
N ILE A 53 -0.43 9.80 -2.23
CA ILE A 53 -0.10 8.92 -3.35
C ILE A 53 -1.36 8.79 -4.20
N THR A 54 -1.26 9.19 -5.47
CA THR A 54 -2.29 8.98 -6.47
C THR A 54 -1.95 7.74 -7.28
N ILE A 55 -2.91 6.84 -7.41
CA ILE A 55 -2.79 5.54 -8.08
C ILE A 55 -3.77 5.57 -9.25
N THR A 56 -3.26 5.25 -10.43
CA THR A 56 -4.08 5.13 -11.64
C THR A 56 -4.27 3.65 -11.93
N ASP A 57 -5.51 3.23 -12.13
CA ASP A 57 -5.77 1.87 -12.60
C ASP A 57 -5.23 1.74 -14.04
N PRO A 58 -4.36 0.76 -14.34
CA PRO A 58 -3.93 0.54 -15.71
C PRO A 58 -5.06 0.06 -16.63
N ASN A 59 -6.11 -0.55 -16.08
CA ASN A 59 -7.21 -1.16 -16.83
C ASN A 59 -8.43 -0.25 -16.96
N ALA A 60 -8.67 0.62 -15.98
CA ALA A 60 -9.73 1.63 -16.01
C ALA A 60 -9.09 3.02 -15.94
N SER A 61 -9.65 4.01 -16.64
CA SER A 61 -9.19 5.41 -16.52
C SER A 61 -9.55 6.06 -15.17
N MET A 62 -9.53 5.28 -14.08
CA MET A 62 -9.89 5.66 -12.73
C MET A 62 -8.63 5.96 -11.92
N GLN A 63 -8.71 6.97 -11.06
CA GLN A 63 -7.62 7.35 -10.16
C GLN A 63 -8.13 7.38 -8.73
N GLN A 64 -7.26 6.97 -7.80
CA GLN A 64 -7.52 7.02 -6.36
C GLN A 64 -6.34 7.67 -5.66
N THR A 65 -6.61 8.62 -4.76
CA THR A 65 -5.59 9.33 -3.99
C THR A 65 -5.69 8.95 -2.52
N ILE A 66 -4.60 8.46 -1.94
CA ILE A 66 -4.53 8.10 -0.52
C ILE A 66 -3.57 9.05 0.20
N PRO A 67 -3.95 9.58 1.39
CA PRO A 67 -3.02 10.29 2.25
C PRO A 67 -1.99 9.32 2.87
N THR A 68 -0.73 9.73 2.92
CA THR A 68 0.33 9.00 3.61
C THR A 68 0.63 9.64 4.97
N PHE A 69 1.20 8.85 5.88
CA PHE A 69 1.63 9.38 7.16
C PHE A 69 2.89 10.24 6.98
N PRO A 70 3.03 11.34 7.73
CA PRO A 70 4.24 12.15 7.70
C PRO A 70 5.47 11.30 8.07
N CYS A 71 6.47 11.27 7.20
CA CYS A 71 7.73 10.60 7.47
C CYS A 71 8.37 11.18 8.73
N GLY A 72 8.63 10.35 9.75
CA GLY A 72 9.27 10.75 11.01
C GLY A 72 8.32 11.02 12.18
N LYS A 73 6.99 11.03 11.99
CA LYS A 73 6.06 10.94 13.12
C LYS A 73 5.73 9.48 13.38
N SER A 74 6.48 8.89 14.33
CA SER A 74 6.16 7.58 14.88
C SER A 74 4.67 7.51 15.22
N LYS A 75 3.99 6.46 14.73
CA LYS A 75 2.66 6.09 15.23
C LYS A 75 2.82 5.86 16.73
N ARG A 76 2.36 6.81 17.54
CA ARG A 76 2.00 6.49 18.92
C ARG A 76 0.91 5.43 18.79
N ASN A 77 1.25 4.18 19.11
CA ASN A 77 0.39 3.00 19.00
C ASN A 77 -1.07 3.34 19.32
N ASN A 78 -1.84 3.64 18.29
CA ASN A 78 -3.28 3.70 18.39
C ASN A 78 -3.75 2.85 17.22
N HIS A 79 -4.26 1.67 17.55
CA HIS A 79 -4.95 0.74 16.67
C HIS A 79 -6.21 1.40 16.08
N GLN A 80 -6.07 2.49 15.33
CA GLN A 80 -7.12 2.94 14.45
C GLN A 80 -7.08 2.05 13.23
N ASN A 81 -7.95 1.06 13.32
CA ASN A 81 -8.42 0.11 12.34
C ASN A 81 -8.49 0.70 10.91
N VAL A 82 -7.37 0.79 10.21
CA VAL A 82 -7.40 0.72 8.76
C VAL A 82 -7.30 -0.77 8.44
N CYS A 83 -8.46 -1.43 8.52
CA CYS A 83 -8.61 -2.79 8.02
C CYS A 83 -8.57 -2.71 6.50
N TYR A 84 -7.38 -2.81 5.92
CA TYR A 84 -7.28 -3.34 4.57
C TYR A 84 -7.80 -4.76 4.67
N LYS A 85 -8.97 -5.05 4.08
CA LYS A 85 -9.54 -6.40 4.01
C LYS A 85 -8.67 -7.27 3.10
N THR A 86 -7.45 -7.59 3.53
CA THR A 86 -6.70 -8.71 2.97
C THR A 86 -7.38 -9.97 3.45
N LYS A 87 -8.04 -10.70 2.54
CA LYS A 87 -8.38 -12.10 2.81
C LYS A 87 -7.08 -12.78 3.27
N PRO A 88 -7.08 -13.50 4.40
CA PRO A 88 -5.88 -14.15 4.88
C PRO A 88 -5.39 -15.12 3.79
N PRO A 89 -4.10 -15.13 3.43
CA PRO A 89 -3.56 -16.20 2.59
C PRO A 89 -3.77 -17.51 3.35
N CYS A 90 -4.48 -18.44 2.73
CA CYS A 90 -4.66 -19.78 3.26
C CYS A 90 -3.28 -20.34 3.62
N CYS A 91 -3.11 -20.75 4.88
CA CYS A 91 -1.87 -21.24 5.44
C CYS A 91 -1.26 -22.32 4.55
N PHE A 92 -0.02 -22.12 4.09
CA PHE A 92 0.78 -23.17 3.48
C PHE A 92 1.23 -24.12 4.59
N HIS A 93 0.63 -25.30 4.67
CA HIS A 93 1.19 -26.42 5.42
C HIS A 93 2.35 -27.03 4.62
N HIS A 94 3.43 -27.30 5.35
CA HIS A 94 4.74 -27.81 4.92
C HIS A 94 4.65 -29.15 4.20
#